data_AF-A0A060CDS6-F1
#
_entry.id   AF-A0A060CDS6-F1
#
_cell.length_a   1.000
_cell.length_b   1.000
_cell.length_c   1.000
_cell.angle_alpha   90.00
_cell.angle_beta   90.00
_cell.angle_gamma   90.00
#
_symmetry.space_group_name_H-M   'P 1'
#
loop_
_entity.id
_entity.type
_entity.pdbx_description
1 polymer ?
#
loop_
_entity_poly.entity_id
_entity_poly.type
_entity_poly.pdbx_seq_one_letter_code
_entity_poly.pdbx_strand_id
1 'polypeptide(L)' 'MTGGLPIILAEYAHKVASQLGDKVNKWLVLNEPSSIALMGYGSGGFAPGVASPDAMFAAIHHVNLAQG' A
#
# COMPACT_ATOMS: atom_id res chain seq x y z
N MET A 1 -13.79 -3.49 16.11
CA MET A 1 -13.27 -3.50 14.72
C MET A 1 -11.78 -3.20 14.78
N THR A 2 -10.95 -4.24 14.87
CA THR A 2 -9.49 -4.09 14.83
C THR A 2 -9.07 -4.08 13.36
N GLY A 3 -8.99 -2.89 12.76
CA GLY A 3 -8.71 -2.72 11.33
C GLY A 3 -7.28 -3.12 10.98
N GLY A 4 -7.12 -4.16 10.16
CA GLY A 4 -5.84 -4.48 9.53
C GLY A 4 -5.46 -3.43 8.48
N LEU A 5 -4.18 -3.44 8.07
CA LEU A 5 -3.60 -2.52 7.08
C LEU A 5 -4.47 -2.26 5.82
N PRO A 6 -5.14 -3.27 5.22
CA PRO A 6 -5.97 -3.06 4.03
C PRO A 6 -7.16 -2.14 4.27
N ILE A 7 -7.75 -2.18 5.48
CA ILE A 7 -8.91 -1.36 5.85
C ILE A 7 -8.49 0.11 5.97
N ILE A 8 -7.29 0.37 6.50
CA ILE A 8 -6.77 1.74 6.66
C ILE A 8 -6.60 2.43 5.30
N LEU A 9 -6.04 1.73 4.30
CA LEU A 9 -5.90 2.31 2.97
C LEU A 9 -7.26 2.54 2.30
N ALA A 10 -8.21 1.60 2.44
CA ALA A 10 -9.55 1.75 1.89
C ALA A 10 -10.28 2.97 2.48
N GLU A 11 -10.17 3.20 3.79
CA GLU A 11 -10.72 4.39 4.46
C GLU A 11 -10.07 5.68 3.95
N TYR A 12 -8.74 5.68 3.78
CA TYR A 12 -8.02 6.82 3.18
C TYR A 12 -8.48 7.10 1.75
N ALA A 13 -8.50 6.07 0.91
CA ALA A 13 -8.92 6.18 -0.49
C ALA A 13 -10.35 6.71 -0.59
N HIS A 14 -11.28 6.21 0.24
CA HIS A 14 -12.65 6.70 0.30
C HIS A 14 -12.72 8.19 0.67
N LYS A 15 -11.96 8.61 1.69
CA LYS A 15 -11.91 10.01 2.13
C LYS A 15 -11.30 10.95 1.07
N VAL A 16 -10.32 10.48 0.31
CA VAL A 16 -9.71 11.26 -0.77
C VAL A 16 -10.66 11.36 -1.96
N ALA A 17 -11.27 10.25 -2.36
CA ALA A 17 -12.23 10.21 -3.47
C ALA A 17 -13.47 11.07 -3.18
N SER A 18 -13.98 11.08 -1.95
CA SER A 18 -15.14 11.91 -1.58
C SER A 18 -14.87 13.42 -1.65
N GLN A 19 -13.61 13.84 -1.48
CA GLN A 19 -13.22 15.26 -1.49
C GLN A 19 -12.72 15.76 -2.84
N LEU A 20 -12.15 14.88 -3.67
CA LEU A 20 -11.47 15.25 -4.91
C LEU A 20 -12.03 14.56 -6.16
N GLY A 21 -12.97 13.63 -6.01
CA GLY A 21 -13.49 12.82 -7.11
C GLY A 21 -14.24 13.61 -8.19
N ASP A 22 -14.70 14.82 -7.88
CA ASP A 22 -15.29 15.76 -8.83
C ASP A 22 -14.24 16.49 -9.70
N LYS A 23 -12.97 16.50 -9.28
CA LYS A 23 -11.85 17.23 -9.92
C LYS A 23 -10.80 16.33 -10.54
N VAL A 24 -10.63 15.11 -10.04
CA VAL A 24 -9.59 14.17 -10.47
C VAL A 24 -10.24 12.96 -11.14
N ASN A 25 -9.94 12.79 -12.42
CA ASN A 25 -10.52 11.74 -13.28
C ASN A 25 -9.58 10.57 -13.57
N LYS A 26 -8.32 10.62 -13.11
CA LYS A 26 -7.33 9.55 -13.24
C LYS A 26 -6.69 9.28 -11.90
N TRP A 27 -6.67 8.03 -11.51
CA TRP A 27 -6.20 7.58 -10.21
C TRP A 27 -5.17 6.49 -10.36
N LEU A 28 -4.16 6.53 -9.50
CA LEU A 28 -3.17 5.48 -9.33
C LEU A 28 -3.10 5.23 -7.82
N VAL A 29 -3.49 4.03 -7.39
CA VAL A 29 -3.67 3.72 -5.96
C VAL A 29 -2.30 3.61 -5.28
N LEU A 30 -1.37 2.86 -5.88
CA LEU A 30 -0.01 2.69 -5.37
C LEU A 30 1.02 2.88 -6.48
N ASN A 31 2.00 3.75 -6.24
CA ASN A 31 3.18 3.87 -7.09
C ASN A 31 4.18 2.76 -6.77
N GLU A 32 4.67 2.07 -7.79
CA GLU A 32 5.67 1.00 -7.68
C GLU A 32 5.43 0.01 -6.52
N PRO A 33 4.31 -0.74 -6.55
CA PRO A 33 3.95 -1.66 -5.46
C PRO A 33 5.07 -2.67 -5.12
N SER A 34 5.80 -3.15 -6.11
CA SER A 34 6.94 -4.05 -5.92
C SER A 34 8.07 -3.39 -5.13
N SER A 35 8.38 -2.11 -5.36
CA SER A 35 9.43 -1.40 -4.62
C SER A 35 9.13 -1.33 -3.13
N ILE A 36 7.86 -1.13 -2.75
CA ILE A 36 7.42 -1.13 -1.34
C ILE A 36 7.79 -2.44 -0.64
N ALA A 37 7.47 -3.58 -1.26
CA ALA A 37 7.74 -4.89 -0.66
C ALA A 37 9.22 -5.28 -0.76
N LEU A 38 9.80 -5.26 -1.96
CA LEU A 38 11.16 -5.78 -2.17
C LEU A 38 12.22 -4.87 -1.55
N MET A 39 12.12 -3.54 -1.72
CA MET A 39 13.14 -2.63 -1.17
C MET A 39 12.85 -2.24 0.27
N GLY A 40 11.58 -2.18 0.69
CA GLY A 40 11.20 -1.84 2.06
C GLY A 40 11.31 -2.98 3.06
N TYR A 41 11.02 -4.21 2.63
CA TYR A 41 10.93 -5.40 3.50
C TYR A 41 11.80 -6.59 3.05
N GLY A 42 12.22 -6.66 1.78
CA GLY A 42 13.08 -7.73 1.28
C GLY A 42 14.56 -7.44 1.49
N SER A 43 15.09 -6.41 0.82
CA SER A 43 16.49 -5.97 0.91
C SER A 43 16.74 -4.92 1.98
N GLY A 44 15.70 -4.21 2.44
CA GLY A 44 15.80 -3.13 3.42
C GLY A 44 16.46 -1.85 2.89
N GLY A 45 16.57 -1.68 1.57
CA GLY A 45 17.15 -0.48 0.95
C GLY A 45 16.28 0.78 1.07
N PHE A 46 14.97 0.63 1.28
CA PHE A 46 14.03 1.72 1.56
C PHE A 46 13.42 1.56 2.95
N ALA A 47 12.83 2.63 3.48
CA ALA A 47 12.01 2.54 4.69
C ALA A 47 10.92 1.44 4.50
N PRO A 48 10.59 0.65 5.55
CA PRO A 48 11.11 0.75 6.91
C PRO A 48 12.51 0.17 7.15
N GLY A 49 13.22 -0.29 6.12
CA GLY A 49 14.58 -0.82 6.22
C GLY A 49 14.62 -2.25 6.73
N VAL A 50 13.52 -2.98 6.56
CA VAL A 50 13.39 -4.36 7.01
C VAL A 50 13.98 -5.29 5.94
N ALA A 51 14.77 -6.28 6.37
CA ALA A 51 15.30 -7.33 5.51
C ALA A 51 14.80 -8.69 6.01
N SER A 52 13.57 -9.05 5.63
CA SER A 52 12.88 -10.27 6.08
C SER A 52 12.01 -10.83 4.94
N PRO A 53 12.28 -12.06 4.46
CA PRO A 53 11.45 -12.72 3.44
C PRO A 53 9.98 -12.81 3.85
N ASP A 54 9.69 -13.16 5.10
CA ASP A 54 8.31 -13.28 5.60
C ASP A 54 7.60 -11.94 5.59
N ALA A 55 8.28 -10.86 6.03
CA ALA A 55 7.72 -9.52 5.99
C ALA A 55 7.52 -9.03 4.55
N MET A 56 8.43 -9.37 3.63
CA MET A 56 8.30 -9.06 2.21
C MET A 56 7.08 -9.75 1.58
N PHE A 57 6.87 -11.05 1.86
CA PHE A 57 5.73 -11.79 1.34
C PHE A 57 4.39 -11.28 1.92
N ALA A 58 4.36 -10.93 3.20
CA ALA A 58 3.19 -10.28 3.79
C ALA A 58 2.93 -8.89 3.16
N ALA A 59 3.98 -8.08 2.97
CA ALA A 59 3.87 -6.76 2.38
C ALA A 59 3.36 -6.82 0.93
N ILE A 60 3.92 -7.69 0.09
CA ILE A 60 3.48 -7.81 -1.31
C ILE A 60 2.01 -8.29 -1.40
N HIS A 61 1.59 -9.19 -0.51
CA HIS A 61 0.19 -9.62 -0.45
C HIS A 61 -0.75 -8.45 -0.11
N HIS A 62 -0.44 -7.68 0.93
CA HIS A 62 -1.25 -6.53 1.33
C HIS A 62 -1.27 -5.43 0.27
N VAL A 63 -0.12 -5.14 -0.36
CA VAL A 63 0.00 -4.16 -1.44
C VAL A 63 -0.82 -4.55 -2.66
N ASN A 64 -0.83 -5.83 -3.04
CA ASN A 64 -1.66 -6.31 -4.14
C ASN A 64 -3.15 -6.25 -3.80
N LEU A 65 -3.54 -6.73 -2.60
CA LEU A 65 -4.92 -6.67 -2.14
C LEU A 65 -5.46 -5.23 -2.05
N ALA A 66 -4.60 -4.29 -1.67
CA ALA A 66 -4.90 -2.87 -1.59
C ALA A 66 -5.21 -2.23 -2.95
N GLN A 67 -4.68 -2.77 -4.05
CA GLN A 67 -4.87 -2.21 -5.38
C GLN A 67 -6.24 -2.59 -5.98
N GLY A 68 -6.80 -3.74 -5.60
CA GLY A 68 -8.07 -4.27 -6.10
C GLY A 68 -7.98 -5.70 -6.63
#